data_AF-A0A967PAB0-F1
#
_entry.id   AF-A0A967PAB0-F1
#
_cell.length_a   1.000
_cell.length_b   1.000
_cell.length_c   1.000
_cell.angle_alpha   90.00
_cell.angle_beta   90.00
_cell.angle_gamma   90.00
#
_symmetry.space_group_name_H-M   'P 1'
#
loop_
_entity.id
_entity.type
_entity.pdbx_description
1 polymer ?
#
loop_
_entity_poly.entity_id
_entity_poly.type
_entity_poly.pdbx_seq_one_letter_code
_entity_poly.pdbx_strand_id
1 'polypeptide(L)' 'MIRAFLDSVSDLLPIILVVAFFQIIVLQQPFPNPLEILIGLFALILGLTFFIQG' A
#
# COMPACT_ATOMS: atom_id res chain seq x y z
N MET A 1 17.51 7.19 3.59
CA MET A 1 16.99 6.01 2.87
C MET A 1 15.96 5.24 3.70
N ILE A 2 16.33 4.61 4.83
CA ILE A 2 15.39 3.80 5.65
C ILE A 2 14.22 4.62 6.23
N ARG A 3 14.47 5.85 6.70
CA ARG A 3 13.40 6.75 7.19
C ARG A 3 12.36 7.09 6.11
N ALA A 4 12.81 7.53 4.93
CA ALA A 4 11.93 7.85 3.80
C ALA A 4 11.09 6.64 3.35
N PHE A 5 11.64 5.43 3.42
CA PHE A 5 10.91 4.20 3.13
C PHE A 5 9.82 3.93 4.18
N LEU A 6 10.14 4.08 5.47
CA LEU A 6 9.18 3.92 6.57
C LEU A 6 8.06 4.98 6.54
N ASP A 7 8.41 6.21 6.18
CA ASP A 7 7.45 7.30 6.03
C ASP A 7 6.49 7.00 4.86
N SER A 8 7.01 6.56 3.72
CA SER A 8 6.19 6.16 2.56
C SER A 8 5.25 4.99 2.88
N VAL A 9 5.69 4.02 3.69
CA VAL A 9 4.82 2.93 4.16
C VAL A 9 3.71 3.46 5.08
N SER A 10 4.05 4.42 5.94
CA SER A 10 3.10 5.06 6.86
C SER A 10 2.04 5.88 6.12
N ASP A 11 2.40 6.53 5.00
CA ASP A 11 1.46 7.26 4.14
C ASP A 11 0.46 6.34 3.44
N LEU A 12 0.88 5.11 3.12
CA LEU A 12 0.03 4.12 2.47
C LEU A 12 -0.83 3.31 3.45
N LEU A 13 -0.41 3.23 4.71
CA LEU A 13 -1.12 2.54 5.77
C LEU A 13 -2.60 2.92 5.89
N PRO A 14 -3.01 4.21 5.91
CA PRO A 14 -4.42 4.58 5.98
C PRO A 14 -5.21 4.13 4.76
N ILE A 15 -4.62 4.16 3.56
CA ILE A 15 -5.29 3.69 2.33
C ILE A 15 -5.50 2.18 2.40
N ILE A 16 -4.46 1.42 2.77
CA ILE A 16 -4.52 -0.03 2.91
C ILE A 16 -5.58 -0.43 3.95
N LEU A 17 -5.62 0.27 5.09
CA LEU A 17 -6.61 0.03 6.15
C LEU A 17 -8.04 0.26 5.67
N VAL A 18 -8.29 1.38 4.97
CA VAL A 18 -9.63 1.68 4.43
C VAL A 18 -10.04 0.60 3.43
N VAL A 19 -9.18 0.23 2.49
CA VAL A 19 -9.51 -0.79 1.49
C VAL A 19 -9.76 -2.15 2.17
N ALA A 20 -8.93 -2.56 3.13
CA ALA A 20 -9.12 -3.82 3.86
C ALA A 20 -10.41 -3.85 4.67
N PHE A 21 -10.77 -2.75 5.33
CA PHE A 21 -12.04 -2.62 6.03
C PHE A 21 -13.23 -2.81 5.08
N PHE A 22 -13.22 -2.12 3.94
CA PHE A 22 -14.30 -2.23 2.98
C PHE A 22 -14.39 -3.64 2.37
N GLN A 23 -13.26 -4.23 1.98
CA GLN A 23 -13.23 -5.59 1.39
C GLN A 23 -13.75 -6.64 2.39
N ILE A 24 -13.22 -6.65 3.61
CA ILE A 24 -13.47 -7.74 4.56
C ILE A 24 -14.75 -7.53 5.36
N ILE A 25 -14.99 -6.32 5.88
CA ILE A 25 -16.09 -6.06 6.82
C ILE A 25 -17.35 -5.63 6.06
N VAL A 26 -17.22 -4.70 5.11
CA VAL A 26 -18.39 -4.12 4.43
C VAL A 26 -18.87 -5.03 3.30
N LEU A 27 -17.97 -5.41 2.41
CA LEU A 27 -18.26 -6.20 1.21
C LEU A 27 -18.25 -7.70 1.48
N GLN A 28 -17.57 -8.15 2.54
CA GLN A 28 -17.39 -9.56 2.89
C GLN A 28 -16.80 -10.39 1.72
N GLN A 29 -15.92 -9.76 0.95
CA GLN A 29 -15.24 -10.38 -0.19
C GLN A 29 -13.75 -10.50 0.09
N PRO A 30 -13.12 -11.63 -0.25
CA PRO A 30 -11.67 -11.73 -0.22
C PRO A 30 -11.08 -10.81 -1.30
N PHE A 31 -9.87 -10.32 -1.05
CA PHE A 31 -9.14 -9.52 -2.02
C PHE A 31 -8.98 -10.28 -3.35
N PRO A 32 -9.38 -9.69 -4.48
CA PRO A 32 -9.11 -10.27 -5.79
C PRO A 32 -7.60 -10.17 -6.09
N ASN A 33 -6.99 -11.27 -6.57
CA ASN A 33 -5.60 -11.33 -7.00
C ASN A 33 -4.58 -10.70 -6.02
N PRO A 34 -4.40 -11.25 -4.80
CA PRO A 34 -3.54 -10.66 -3.77
C PRO A 34 -2.08 -10.48 -4.21
N LEU A 35 -1.58 -11.30 -5.13
CA LEU A 35 -0.24 -11.15 -5.70
C LEU A 35 -0.09 -9.88 -6.55
N GLU A 36 -1.07 -9.56 -7.39
CA GLU A 36 -1.05 -8.35 -8.23
C GLU A 36 -1.08 -7.10 -7.34
N ILE A 37 -1.90 -7.13 -6.28
CA ILE A 37 -1.98 -6.06 -5.28
C ILE A 37 -0.62 -5.87 -4.58
N LEU A 38 0.05 -6.96 -4.19
CA LEU A 38 1.34 -6.89 -3.52
C LEU A 38 2.43 -6.29 -4.42
N ILE A 39 2.45 -6.68 -5.69
CA ILE A 39 3.40 -6.14 -6.69
C ILE A 39 3.13 -4.64 -6.91
N GLY A 40 1.85 -4.26 -7.05
CA GLY A 40 1.47 -2.86 -7.20
C GLY A 40 1.86 -2.00 -5.99
N LEU A 41 1.65 -2.50 -4.77
CA LEU A 41 2.07 -1.85 -3.53
C LEU A 41 3.59 -1.68 -3.46
N PHE A 42 4.35 -2.70 -3.84
CA PHE A 42 5.80 -2.63 -3.87
C PHE A 42 6.29 -1.57 -4.87
N ALA A 43 5.72 -1.56 -6.08
CA ALA A 43 6.02 -0.54 -7.09
C ALA A 43 5.67 0.87 -6.62
N LEU A 44 4.55 1.04 -5.91
CA LEU A 44 4.13 2.32 -5.32
C LEU A 44 5.13 2.84 -4.29
N ILE A 45 5.55 1.99 -3.34
CA ILE A 45 6.53 2.36 -2.31
C ILE A 45 7.87 2.75 -2.95
N LEU A 46 8.34 1.99 -3.94
CA LEU A 46 9.56 2.33 -4.67
C LEU A 46 9.44 3.67 -5.41
N GLY A 47 8.30 3.89 -6.09
CA GLY A 47 8.01 5.15 -6.78
C GLY A 47 8.03 6.35 -5.85
N LEU A 48 7.34 6.27 -4.70
CA LEU A 48 7.33 7.33 -3.69
C LEU A 48 8.72 7.56 -3.09
N THR A 49 9.46 6.49 -2.79
CA THR A 49 10.81 6.58 -2.22
C THR A 49 11.78 7.30 -3.17
N PHE A 50 11.73 7.00 -4.47
CA PHE A 50 12.56 7.68 -5.47
C PHE A 50 12.08 9.10 -5.76
N PHE A 51 10.77 9.34 -5.78
CA PHE A 51 10.20 10.68 -5.97
C PHE A 51 10.62 11.65 -4.86
N ILE A 52 10.67 11.20 -3.60
CA ILE A 52 11.08 12.03 -2.45
C ILE A 52 12.60 12.29 -2.44
N GLN A 53 13.41 11.42 -3.04
CA GLN A 53 14.87 11.57 -3.08
C GLN A 53 15.39 12.36 -4.30
N GLY A 54 14.56 12.53 -5.33
CA GLY A 54 14.89 13.24 -6.57
C GLY A 54 14.80 14.75 -6.46
#